data_AF-A0A914ERE9-F1
#
_entry.id   AF-A0A914ERE9-F1
#
_cell.length_a   1.000
_cell.length_b   1.000
_cell.length_c   1.000
_cell.angle_alpha   90.00
_cell.angle_beta   90.00
_cell.angle_gamma   90.00
#
_symmetry.space_group_name_H-M   'P 1'
#
loop_
_entity.id
_entity.type
_entity.pdbx_description
1 polymer ?
#
loop_
_entity_poly.entity_id
_entity_poly.type
_entity_poly.pdbx_seq_one_letter_code
_entity_poly.pdbx_strand_id
1 'polypeptide(L)'
;MKFDDLQNYISAFDIYEKVDLEVKNREYHFEAVIKHGEEVAKLYNNEDINKYINEIINQRNGLKETLENHSPTFIEARNIIECCAKVDKIEESLRNKFKMEEKFEASILQTKQFLNVLESHLVNIVAVDEEKDKIKERILSSGTAPKVLVFLNELKIRSKNIHARCFKLCDNVKKQLLLLEKRENEEKTTSPPSDPFPIKPVNTNITSYLFPQKVSNYDNKINAVGIDLGTSRCCMAVSRNNKMETVALENAGERPLPSFVSFDEEDIKCGDVVLKGFLKYKEKYTVFDVKRFIGKEFHDIVPDRSWPFQVVEENDKVMIKTEDVHGEILKKPEEISAILLKYMKEKAKEFQGKPETKAVLTVPAAFTDSQKKSTLEAARLAGWENITLLPEPIAASFAYFNNREIPNNSNALLFDFGGGTLDVCLFKIVDQKIEIISNIGDTCLGGRDIDNLLIRYFTNALRFKYNINVNERVRRKYQLMLECQAIKHNLTLTKKDLLNVETFDSNINGIIEIERIELEELMTELLQRMKTAINQTLNNAKLSPKDIHKVLQVGGGCRMPVVKEMLKNMFKNADHCCEQQPDEVVAVGAAIYAYHLATIDV
;
A
#
# COMPACT_ATOMS: atom_id res chain seq x y z
N MET A 1 -8.43 -56.13 -32.50
CA MET A 1 -8.93 -54.84 -31.96
C MET A 1 -8.95 -53.84 -33.10
N LYS A 2 -10.06 -53.13 -33.28
CA LYS A 2 -10.14 -52.07 -34.31
C LYS A 2 -9.28 -50.88 -33.85
N PHE A 3 -8.81 -50.06 -34.79
CA PHE A 3 -7.88 -48.95 -34.52
C PHE A 3 -8.45 -47.94 -33.49
N ASP A 4 -9.78 -47.79 -33.45
CA ASP A 4 -10.49 -46.94 -32.48
C ASP A 4 -10.49 -47.52 -31.05
N ASP A 5 -10.42 -48.85 -30.90
CA ASP A 5 -10.29 -49.50 -29.58
C ASP A 5 -8.91 -49.23 -28.97
N LEU A 6 -7.88 -49.12 -29.83
CA LEU A 6 -6.49 -48.86 -29.42
C LEU A 6 -6.30 -47.39 -28.99
N GLN A 7 -6.96 -46.44 -29.66
CA GLN A 7 -6.91 -45.01 -29.32
C GLN A 7 -7.62 -44.69 -28.00
N ASN A 8 -8.74 -45.37 -27.72
CA ASN A 8 -9.42 -45.29 -26.43
C ASN A 8 -8.61 -45.98 -25.33
N TYR A 9 -7.92 -47.09 -25.63
CA TYR A 9 -7.01 -47.74 -24.69
C TYR A 9 -5.81 -46.87 -24.33
N ILE A 10 -5.18 -46.22 -25.31
CA ILE A 10 -4.03 -45.33 -25.12
C ILE A 10 -4.44 -44.06 -24.34
N SER A 11 -5.62 -43.49 -24.63
CA SER A 11 -6.14 -42.33 -23.89
C SER A 11 -6.51 -42.68 -22.44
N ALA A 12 -7.03 -43.90 -22.19
CA ALA A 12 -7.29 -44.39 -20.85
C ALA A 12 -6.00 -44.71 -20.08
N PHE A 13 -4.97 -45.23 -20.76
CA PHE A 13 -3.65 -45.52 -20.18
C PHE A 13 -2.89 -44.24 -19.82
N ASP A 14 -2.97 -43.19 -20.64
CA ASP A 14 -2.35 -41.88 -20.37
C ASP A 14 -3.05 -41.12 -19.23
N ILE A 15 -4.36 -41.32 -19.04
CA ILE A 15 -5.10 -40.80 -17.88
C ILE A 15 -4.77 -41.62 -16.64
N TYR A 16 -4.63 -42.94 -16.78
CA TYR A 16 -4.22 -43.83 -15.70
C TYR A 16 -2.80 -43.54 -15.21
N GLU A 17 -1.81 -43.33 -16.09
CA GLU A 17 -0.46 -42.94 -15.70
C GLU A 17 -0.43 -41.58 -15.00
N LYS A 18 -1.26 -40.61 -15.43
CA LYS A 18 -1.37 -39.31 -14.77
C LYS A 18 -2.05 -39.40 -13.40
N VAL A 19 -3.09 -40.23 -13.26
CA VAL A 19 -3.77 -40.47 -11.99
C VAL A 19 -2.89 -41.29 -11.05
N ASP A 20 -2.15 -42.28 -11.55
CA ASP A 20 -1.17 -43.07 -10.79
C ASP A 20 0.00 -42.19 -10.29
N LEU A 21 0.48 -41.25 -11.11
CA LEU A 21 1.44 -40.23 -10.66
C LEU A 21 0.87 -39.27 -9.61
N GLU A 22 -0.37 -38.80 -9.79
CA GLU A 22 -1.04 -37.91 -8.83
C GLU A 22 -1.33 -38.63 -7.51
N VAL A 23 -1.72 -39.91 -7.57
CA VAL A 23 -1.95 -40.79 -6.41
C VAL A 23 -0.64 -41.11 -5.69
N LYS A 24 0.44 -41.44 -6.41
CA LYS A 24 1.78 -41.61 -5.83
C LYS A 24 2.27 -40.32 -5.16
N ASN A 25 2.10 -39.18 -5.81
CA ASN A 25 2.42 -37.86 -5.22
C ASN A 25 1.59 -37.58 -3.95
N ARG A 26 0.31 -37.98 -3.93
CA ARG A 26 -0.56 -37.84 -2.75
C ARG A 26 -0.23 -38.87 -1.65
N GLU A 27 0.19 -40.10 -1.99
CA GLU A 27 0.69 -41.10 -1.03
C GLU A 27 1.95 -40.61 -0.32
N TYR A 28 2.91 -40.03 -1.05
CA TYR A 28 4.08 -39.37 -0.47
C TYR A 28 3.68 -38.24 0.50
N HIS A 29 2.63 -37.48 0.15
CA HIS A 29 2.07 -36.47 1.03
C HIS A 29 1.40 -37.06 2.28
N PHE A 30 0.65 -38.15 2.17
CA PHE A 30 0.03 -38.84 3.31
C PHE A 30 1.08 -39.43 4.25
N GLU A 31 2.13 -40.06 3.73
CA GLU A 31 3.24 -40.57 4.54
C GLU A 31 3.99 -39.45 5.27
N ALA A 32 4.22 -38.32 4.60
CA ALA A 32 4.83 -37.14 5.22
C ALA A 32 3.95 -36.58 6.35
N VAL A 33 2.63 -36.50 6.14
CA VAL A 33 1.67 -35.98 7.14
C VAL A 33 1.50 -36.93 8.33
N ILE A 34 1.44 -38.25 8.10
CA ILE A 34 1.36 -39.26 9.17
C ILE A 34 2.63 -39.24 10.00
N LYS A 35 3.81 -39.30 9.36
CA LYS A 35 5.10 -39.29 10.05
C LYS A 35 5.31 -38.01 10.86
N HIS A 36 4.96 -36.86 10.29
CA HIS A 36 5.05 -35.58 10.98
C HIS A 36 4.05 -35.48 12.14
N GLY A 37 2.81 -35.95 11.94
CA GLY A 37 1.81 -36.02 12.99
C GLY A 37 2.27 -36.88 14.18
N GLU A 38 2.86 -38.05 13.93
CA GLU A 38 3.34 -38.95 14.98
C GLU A 38 4.51 -38.35 15.78
N GLU A 39 5.40 -37.61 15.10
CA GLU A 39 6.49 -36.86 15.74
C GLU A 39 5.93 -35.73 16.64
N VAL A 40 4.91 -35.00 16.16
CA VAL A 40 4.23 -33.95 16.93
C VAL A 40 3.45 -34.54 18.11
N ALA A 41 2.72 -35.63 17.94
CA ALA A 41 1.97 -36.27 19.02
C ALA A 41 2.89 -36.80 20.14
N LYS A 42 4.08 -37.30 19.79
CA LYS A 42 5.13 -37.69 20.74
C LYS A 42 5.76 -36.50 21.46
N LEU A 43 6.04 -35.41 20.73
CA LEU A 43 6.65 -34.20 21.29
C LEU A 43 5.73 -33.48 22.29
N TYR A 44 4.41 -33.53 22.09
CA TYR A 44 3.43 -32.79 22.90
C TYR A 44 2.54 -33.70 23.77
N ASN A 45 2.78 -35.01 23.77
CA ASN A 45 2.04 -36.03 24.53
C ASN A 45 0.51 -35.88 24.43
N ASN A 46 0.02 -35.67 23.21
CA ASN A 46 -1.35 -35.27 22.93
C ASN A 46 -2.13 -36.42 22.26
N GLU A 47 -3.06 -37.04 23.01
CA GLU A 47 -3.83 -38.20 22.55
C GLU A 47 -4.83 -37.88 21.43
N ASP A 48 -5.33 -36.64 21.34
CA ASP A 48 -6.26 -36.23 20.30
C ASP A 48 -5.58 -36.20 18.92
N ILE A 49 -4.29 -35.85 18.88
CA ILE A 49 -3.48 -35.87 17.66
C ILE A 49 -3.24 -37.32 17.22
N ASN A 50 -2.98 -38.24 18.15
CA ASN A 50 -2.85 -39.67 17.85
C ASN A 50 -4.15 -40.28 17.31
N LYS A 51 -5.30 -39.91 17.87
CA LYS A 51 -6.61 -40.36 17.39
C LYS A 51 -6.87 -39.88 15.95
N TYR A 52 -6.46 -38.65 15.64
CA TYR A 52 -6.61 -38.05 14.32
C TYR A 52 -5.69 -38.67 13.27
N ILE A 53 -4.44 -38.98 13.63
CA ILE A 53 -3.49 -39.69 12.75
C ILE A 53 -4.02 -41.09 12.41
N ASN A 54 -4.59 -41.79 13.40
CA ASN A 54 -5.21 -43.10 13.17
C ASN A 54 -6.41 -43.03 12.23
N GLU A 55 -7.20 -41.95 12.27
CA GLU A 55 -8.27 -41.69 11.29
C GLU A 55 -7.73 -41.50 9.87
N ILE A 56 -6.63 -40.75 9.72
CA ILE A 56 -5.95 -40.55 8.43
C ILE A 56 -5.36 -41.86 7.89
N ILE A 57 -4.75 -42.67 8.75
CA ILE A 57 -4.20 -43.99 8.38
C ILE A 57 -5.32 -44.92 7.89
N ASN A 58 -6.46 -44.93 8.59
CA ASN A 58 -7.62 -45.76 8.20
C ASN A 58 -8.22 -45.31 6.86
N GLN A 59 -8.32 -43.99 6.62
CA GLN A 59 -8.79 -43.45 5.34
C GLN A 59 -7.82 -43.75 4.19
N ARG A 60 -6.50 -43.66 4.45
CA ARG A 60 -5.45 -44.05 3.49
C ARG A 60 -5.56 -45.52 3.12
N ASN A 61 -5.71 -46.41 4.10
CA ASN A 61 -5.77 -47.85 3.87
C ASN A 61 -7.06 -48.24 3.13
N GLY A 62 -8.20 -47.60 3.43
CA GLY A 62 -9.44 -47.80 2.66
C GLY A 62 -9.35 -47.31 1.22
N LEU A 63 -8.60 -46.23 0.96
CA LEU A 63 -8.32 -45.75 -0.39
C LEU A 63 -7.44 -46.73 -1.17
N LYS A 64 -6.40 -47.28 -0.52
CA LYS A 64 -5.48 -48.27 -1.10
C LYS A 64 -6.20 -49.59 -1.44
N GLU A 65 -7.04 -50.09 -0.55
CA GLU A 65 -7.87 -51.28 -0.78
C GLU A 65 -8.90 -51.08 -1.91
N THR A 66 -9.42 -49.86 -2.06
CA THR A 66 -10.30 -49.51 -3.20
C THR A 66 -9.54 -49.51 -4.52
N LEU A 67 -8.28 -49.06 -4.52
CA LEU A 67 -7.42 -49.00 -5.72
C LEU A 67 -6.88 -50.38 -6.14
N GLU A 68 -6.57 -51.25 -5.18
CA GLU A 68 -6.01 -52.59 -5.45
C GLU A 68 -7.07 -53.59 -5.98
N ASN A 69 -8.37 -53.37 -5.70
CA ASN A 69 -9.45 -54.31 -6.03
C ASN A 69 -10.23 -53.99 -7.33
N HIS A 70 -9.93 -52.91 -8.06
CA HIS A 70 -10.73 -52.46 -9.22
C HIS A 70 -9.92 -52.46 -10.54
N SER A 71 -10.55 -52.92 -11.62
CA SER A 71 -9.96 -53.07 -12.98
C SER A 71 -10.57 -52.02 -13.93
N PRO A 72 -9.78 -51.41 -14.84
CA PRO A 72 -10.00 -50.04 -15.29
C PRO A 72 -11.24 -49.87 -16.16
N THR A 73 -12.27 -49.21 -15.64
CA THR A 73 -13.40 -48.70 -16.43
C THR A 73 -13.81 -47.26 -16.06
N PHE A 74 -14.44 -46.56 -17.01
CA PHE A 74 -14.73 -45.12 -16.98
C PHE A 74 -15.58 -44.63 -15.78
N ILE A 75 -16.34 -45.53 -15.14
CA ILE A 75 -17.12 -45.22 -13.92
C ILE A 75 -16.20 -44.97 -12.72
N GLU A 76 -14.99 -45.53 -12.71
CA GLU A 76 -14.06 -45.49 -11.58
C GLU A 76 -13.21 -44.22 -11.54
N ALA A 77 -12.94 -43.58 -12.70
CA ALA A 77 -12.28 -42.27 -12.76
C ALA A 77 -13.10 -41.17 -12.05
N ARG A 78 -14.43 -41.27 -12.08
CA ARG A 78 -15.33 -40.36 -11.37
C ARG A 78 -15.28 -40.57 -9.85
N ASN A 79 -15.18 -41.82 -9.39
CA ASN A 79 -15.03 -42.14 -7.96
C ASN A 79 -13.68 -41.66 -7.41
N ILE A 80 -12.61 -41.74 -8.21
CA ILE A 80 -11.29 -41.22 -7.85
C ILE A 80 -11.31 -39.69 -7.74
N ILE A 81 -12.00 -38.97 -8.64
CA ILE A 81 -12.18 -37.52 -8.57
C ILE A 81 -12.98 -37.10 -7.32
N GLU A 82 -14.05 -37.84 -6.98
CA GLU A 82 -14.80 -37.60 -5.74
C GLU A 82 -13.97 -37.88 -4.48
N CYS A 83 -13.05 -38.85 -4.52
CA CYS A 83 -12.08 -39.07 -3.44
C CYS A 83 -11.05 -37.94 -3.32
N CYS A 84 -10.51 -37.42 -4.43
CA CYS A 84 -9.60 -36.26 -4.41
C CYS A 84 -10.27 -35.01 -3.81
N ALA A 85 -11.54 -34.76 -4.14
CA ALA A 85 -12.30 -33.64 -3.58
C ALA A 85 -12.58 -33.79 -2.06
N LYS A 86 -12.66 -35.03 -1.54
CA LYS A 86 -12.75 -35.28 -0.10
C LYS A 86 -11.41 -35.02 0.62
N VAL A 87 -10.29 -35.34 -0.01
CA VAL A 87 -8.94 -35.06 0.51
C VAL A 87 -8.68 -33.55 0.58
N ASP A 88 -9.05 -32.80 -0.45
CA ASP A 88 -8.85 -31.35 -0.49
C ASP A 88 -9.65 -30.64 0.64
N LYS A 89 -10.86 -31.14 0.97
CA LYS A 89 -11.66 -30.64 2.11
C LYS A 89 -11.05 -30.96 3.48
N ILE A 90 -10.39 -32.11 3.61
CA ILE A 90 -9.68 -32.49 4.85
C ILE A 90 -8.43 -31.62 5.03
N GLU A 91 -7.70 -31.34 3.95
CA GLU A 91 -6.54 -30.44 3.94
C GLU A 91 -6.94 -29.00 4.34
N GLU A 92 -8.07 -28.50 3.81
CA GLU A 92 -8.59 -27.17 4.14
C GLU A 92 -9.05 -27.08 5.61
N SER A 93 -9.67 -28.14 6.14
CA SER A 93 -10.05 -28.24 7.56
C SER A 93 -8.83 -28.25 8.48
N LEU A 94 -7.74 -28.90 8.06
CA LEU A 94 -6.46 -28.90 8.78
C LEU A 94 -5.79 -27.52 8.78
N ARG A 95 -5.72 -26.85 7.62
CA ARG A 95 -5.18 -25.50 7.50
C ARG A 95 -5.93 -24.48 8.36
N ASN A 96 -7.24 -24.65 8.51
CA ASN A 96 -8.07 -23.76 9.31
C ASN A 96 -7.93 -24.02 10.83
N LYS A 97 -7.66 -25.28 11.26
CA LYS A 97 -7.49 -25.62 12.68
C LYS A 97 -6.11 -25.29 13.26
N PHE A 98 -5.04 -25.36 12.46
CA PHE A 98 -3.67 -25.03 12.91
C PHE A 98 -3.34 -23.53 12.93
N LYS A 99 -4.36 -22.66 12.87
CA LYS A 99 -4.23 -21.19 12.86
C LYS A 99 -4.15 -20.54 14.25
N MET A 100 -3.65 -21.22 15.29
CA MET A 100 -3.45 -20.60 16.61
C MET A 100 -2.07 -20.85 17.25
N GLU A 101 -1.44 -19.70 17.52
CA GLU A 101 -0.55 -19.31 18.63
C GLU A 101 0.97 -19.57 18.62
N GLU A 102 1.64 -18.53 19.12
CA GLU A 102 3.06 -18.21 19.17
C GLU A 102 3.91 -19.25 19.93
N LYS A 103 5.10 -19.56 19.38
CA LYS A 103 6.37 -19.61 20.15
C LYS A 103 7.57 -19.64 19.20
N PHE A 104 8.33 -18.55 19.27
CA PHE A 104 9.46 -18.19 18.42
C PHE A 104 10.74 -18.81 19.01
N GLU A 105 11.23 -19.90 18.41
CA GLU A 105 12.63 -20.42 18.41
C GLU A 105 12.66 -21.84 17.83
N ALA A 106 11.64 -22.67 18.11
CA ALA A 106 11.50 -24.00 17.51
C ALA A 106 11.22 -23.97 15.98
N SER A 107 10.65 -22.86 15.49
CA SER A 107 10.28 -22.67 14.08
C SER A 107 11.50 -22.47 13.15
N ILE A 108 12.64 -22.03 13.68
CA ILE A 108 13.87 -21.80 12.88
C ILE A 108 14.54 -23.14 12.53
N LEU A 109 14.60 -24.08 13.48
CA LEU A 109 15.12 -25.44 13.22
C LEU A 109 14.18 -26.23 12.30
N GLN A 110 12.86 -26.07 12.47
CA GLN A 110 11.84 -26.62 11.56
C GLN A 110 11.97 -26.04 10.14
N THR A 111 12.23 -24.74 10.00
CA THR A 111 12.39 -24.09 8.69
C THR A 111 13.70 -24.51 8.00
N LYS A 112 14.79 -24.68 8.75
CA LYS A 112 16.08 -25.19 8.22
C LYS A 112 15.97 -26.65 7.76
N GLN A 113 15.26 -27.51 8.50
CA GLN A 113 15.00 -28.90 8.10
C GLN A 113 14.05 -28.97 6.89
N PHE A 114 13.02 -28.12 6.85
CA PHE A 114 12.10 -27.98 5.72
C PHE A 114 12.79 -27.54 4.42
N LEU A 115 13.77 -26.63 4.49
CA LEU A 115 14.56 -26.20 3.33
C LEU A 115 15.47 -27.31 2.77
N ASN A 116 16.10 -28.12 3.62
CA ASN A 116 16.92 -29.25 3.17
C ASN A 116 16.08 -30.34 2.48
N VAL A 117 14.84 -30.56 2.96
CA VAL A 117 13.90 -31.48 2.33
C VAL A 117 13.37 -30.91 1.00
N LEU A 118 13.09 -29.61 0.92
CA LEU A 118 12.71 -28.95 -0.33
C LEU A 118 13.82 -28.96 -1.37
N GLU A 119 15.08 -28.77 -0.97
CA GLU A 119 16.23 -28.87 -1.87
C GLU A 119 16.41 -30.29 -2.42
N SER A 120 16.20 -31.34 -1.60
CA SER A 120 16.24 -32.73 -2.09
C SER A 120 15.08 -33.08 -3.03
N HIS A 121 13.90 -32.50 -2.82
CA HIS A 121 12.75 -32.67 -3.72
C HIS A 121 12.88 -31.85 -5.01
N LEU A 122 13.51 -30.67 -4.97
CA LEU A 122 13.79 -29.86 -6.17
C LEU A 122 14.75 -30.58 -7.14
N VAL A 123 15.73 -31.32 -6.62
CA VAL A 123 16.62 -32.17 -7.44
C VAL A 123 15.85 -33.29 -8.15
N ASN A 124 14.87 -33.91 -7.48
CA ASN A 124 14.01 -34.94 -8.08
C ASN A 124 13.00 -34.35 -9.08
N ILE A 125 12.52 -33.11 -8.88
CA ILE A 125 11.63 -32.42 -9.81
C ILE A 125 12.36 -31.98 -11.09
N VAL A 126 13.65 -31.62 -11.00
CA VAL A 126 14.50 -31.32 -12.16
C VAL A 126 14.73 -32.57 -13.02
N ALA A 127 14.87 -33.75 -12.41
CA ALA A 127 14.95 -35.02 -13.13
C ALA A 127 13.67 -35.36 -13.91
N VAL A 128 12.50 -34.95 -13.39
CA VAL A 128 11.19 -35.12 -14.07
C VAL A 128 11.04 -34.17 -15.26
N ASP A 129 11.61 -32.95 -15.22
CA ASP A 129 11.61 -32.05 -16.38
C ASP A 129 12.52 -32.56 -17.53
N GLU A 130 13.61 -33.28 -17.23
CA GLU A 130 14.45 -33.95 -18.26
C GLU A 130 13.76 -35.15 -18.93
N GLU A 131 12.97 -35.95 -18.17
CA GLU A 131 12.13 -37.01 -18.76
C GLU A 131 11.00 -36.44 -19.64
N LYS A 132 10.50 -35.26 -19.28
CA LYS A 132 9.44 -34.57 -20.00
C LYS A 132 9.88 -34.04 -21.36
N ASP A 133 11.12 -33.58 -21.50
CA ASP A 133 11.68 -33.18 -22.79
C ASP A 133 11.87 -34.40 -23.73
N LYS A 134 12.20 -35.58 -23.19
CA LYS A 134 12.23 -36.85 -23.95
C LYS A 134 10.83 -37.31 -24.40
N ILE A 135 9.82 -37.12 -23.55
CA ILE A 135 8.41 -37.39 -23.90
C ILE A 135 7.92 -36.41 -24.98
N LYS A 136 8.36 -35.14 -24.92
CA LYS A 136 8.02 -34.11 -25.90
C LYS A 136 8.58 -34.40 -27.29
N GLU A 137 9.82 -34.91 -27.38
CA GLU A 137 10.39 -35.41 -28.65
C GLU A 137 9.59 -36.58 -29.22
N ARG A 138 9.16 -37.53 -28.38
CA ARG A 138 8.30 -38.65 -28.80
C ARG A 138 6.93 -38.19 -29.32
N ILE A 139 6.31 -37.19 -28.70
CA ILE A 139 5.02 -36.62 -29.13
C ILE A 139 5.16 -35.83 -30.44
N LEU A 140 6.25 -35.08 -30.62
CA LEU A 140 6.54 -34.37 -31.87
C LEU A 140 6.74 -35.34 -33.05
N SER A 141 7.21 -36.56 -32.78
CA SER A 141 7.38 -37.61 -33.80
C SER A 141 6.11 -38.38 -34.19
N SER A 142 5.00 -38.24 -33.45
CA SER A 142 3.78 -39.05 -33.63
C SER A 142 2.65 -38.37 -34.42
N GLY A 143 2.85 -37.13 -34.90
CA GLY A 143 1.95 -36.46 -35.87
C GLY A 143 0.65 -35.84 -35.31
N THR A 144 0.35 -35.98 -34.02
CA THR A 144 -0.85 -35.40 -33.37
C THR A 144 -0.56 -34.02 -32.75
N ALA A 145 -0.32 -33.01 -33.60
CA ALA A 145 0.43 -31.81 -33.17
C ALA A 145 -0.33 -30.55 -32.66
N PRO A 146 -1.63 -30.25 -32.86
CA PRO A 146 -2.12 -28.91 -32.44
C PRO A 146 -2.67 -28.79 -31.00
N LYS A 147 -3.56 -29.70 -30.57
CA LYS A 147 -4.31 -29.56 -29.30
C LYS A 147 -3.50 -29.96 -28.05
N VAL A 148 -2.61 -30.93 -28.20
CA VAL A 148 -1.72 -31.40 -27.12
C VAL A 148 -0.62 -30.36 -26.83
N LEU A 149 -0.11 -29.66 -27.85
CA LEU A 149 0.87 -28.59 -27.67
C LEU A 149 0.31 -27.35 -26.95
N VAL A 150 -0.97 -27.01 -27.16
CA VAL A 150 -1.66 -25.92 -26.45
C VAL A 150 -1.80 -26.26 -24.96
N PHE A 151 -2.26 -27.47 -24.63
CA PHE A 151 -2.39 -27.93 -23.24
C PHE A 151 -1.03 -28.09 -22.52
N LEU A 152 0.01 -28.57 -23.23
CA LEU A 152 1.37 -28.63 -22.71
C LEU A 152 1.99 -27.24 -22.50
N ASN A 153 1.69 -26.25 -23.34
CA ASN A 153 2.13 -24.87 -23.13
C ASN A 153 1.43 -24.22 -21.94
N GLU A 154 0.12 -24.46 -21.74
CA GLU A 154 -0.59 -23.99 -20.55
C GLU A 154 -0.04 -24.59 -19.25
N LEU A 155 0.26 -25.90 -19.26
CA LEU A 155 0.93 -26.57 -18.14
C LEU A 155 2.37 -26.09 -17.93
N LYS A 156 3.13 -25.79 -19.00
CA LYS A 156 4.48 -25.22 -18.92
C LYS A 156 4.46 -23.82 -18.32
N ILE A 157 3.46 -23.00 -18.64
CA ILE A 157 3.26 -21.67 -18.06
C ILE A 157 2.85 -21.79 -16.58
N ARG A 158 1.94 -22.70 -16.22
CA ARG A 158 1.54 -22.93 -14.83
C ARG A 158 2.69 -23.49 -13.97
N SER A 159 3.44 -24.46 -14.51
CA SER A 159 4.64 -25.02 -13.87
C SER A 159 5.73 -23.96 -13.70
N LYS A 160 6.09 -23.20 -14.75
CA LYS A 160 7.07 -22.09 -14.62
C LYS A 160 6.63 -21.03 -13.61
N ASN A 161 5.34 -20.73 -13.51
CA ASN A 161 4.81 -19.79 -12.53
C ASN A 161 4.87 -20.31 -11.10
N ILE A 162 4.66 -21.62 -10.89
CA ILE A 162 4.84 -22.27 -9.59
C ILE A 162 6.33 -22.34 -9.25
N HIS A 163 7.17 -22.77 -10.20
CA HIS A 163 8.63 -22.84 -10.05
C HIS A 163 9.24 -21.47 -9.71
N ALA A 164 8.86 -20.40 -10.44
CA ALA A 164 9.32 -19.04 -10.16
C ALA A 164 8.80 -18.47 -8.84
N ARG A 165 7.59 -18.86 -8.41
CA ARG A 165 7.04 -18.49 -7.10
C ARG A 165 7.75 -19.21 -5.97
N CYS A 166 8.00 -20.51 -6.11
CA CYS A 166 8.75 -21.33 -5.16
C CYS A 166 10.20 -20.85 -5.07
N PHE A 167 10.87 -20.60 -6.19
CA PHE A 167 12.24 -20.11 -6.21
C PHE A 167 12.35 -18.72 -5.57
N LYS A 168 11.42 -17.81 -5.86
CA LYS A 168 11.37 -16.47 -5.25
C LYS A 168 11.01 -16.51 -3.76
N LEU A 169 10.17 -17.46 -3.35
CA LEU A 169 9.86 -17.70 -1.95
C LEU A 169 11.09 -18.27 -1.21
N CYS A 170 11.78 -19.26 -1.79
CA CYS A 170 13.02 -19.83 -1.26
C CYS A 170 14.16 -18.80 -1.20
N ASP A 171 14.30 -17.94 -2.21
CA ASP A 171 15.33 -16.89 -2.24
C ASP A 171 15.02 -15.78 -1.22
N ASN A 172 13.74 -15.41 -1.05
CA ASN A 172 13.31 -14.49 0.00
C ASN A 172 13.53 -15.09 1.41
N VAL A 173 13.25 -16.38 1.59
CA VAL A 173 13.47 -17.09 2.86
C VAL A 173 14.97 -17.26 3.14
N LYS A 174 15.81 -17.55 2.13
CA LYS A 174 17.27 -17.58 2.25
C LYS A 174 17.84 -16.20 2.62
N LYS A 175 17.36 -15.12 2.01
CA LYS A 175 17.74 -13.74 2.35
C LYS A 175 17.34 -13.37 3.78
N GLN A 176 16.13 -13.75 4.20
CA GLN A 176 15.65 -13.58 5.58
C GLN A 176 16.49 -14.41 6.57
N LEU A 177 16.86 -15.64 6.23
CA LEU A 177 17.75 -16.49 7.04
C LEU A 177 19.17 -15.94 7.14
N LEU A 178 19.75 -15.41 6.05
CA LEU A 178 21.06 -14.74 6.07
C LEU A 178 21.05 -13.46 6.93
N LEU A 179 19.94 -12.71 6.88
CA LEU A 179 19.71 -11.54 7.74
C LEU A 179 19.56 -11.94 9.22
N LEU A 180 18.92 -13.08 9.49
CA LEU A 180 18.75 -13.63 10.83
C LEU A 180 20.05 -14.22 11.38
N GLU A 181 20.88 -14.87 10.57
CA GLU A 181 22.22 -15.36 10.98
C GLU A 181 23.21 -14.21 11.20
N LYS A 182 23.07 -13.10 10.46
CA LYS A 182 23.77 -11.85 10.79
C LYS A 182 23.28 -11.27 12.12
N ARG A 183 21.96 -11.24 12.36
CA ARG A 183 21.37 -10.79 13.63
C ARG A 183 21.76 -11.67 14.82
N GLU A 184 21.81 -12.98 14.70
CA GLU A 184 22.26 -13.90 15.78
C GLU A 184 23.72 -13.67 16.18
N ASN A 185 24.57 -13.28 15.23
CA ASN A 185 25.96 -12.91 15.48
C ASN A 185 26.11 -11.50 16.09
N GLU A 186 25.16 -10.59 15.82
CA GLU A 186 25.11 -9.23 16.39
C GLU A 186 24.40 -9.18 17.76
N GLU A 187 23.40 -10.04 18.01
CA GLU A 187 22.59 -10.15 19.23
C GLU A 187 23.36 -10.73 20.43
N LYS A 188 24.50 -11.40 20.23
CA LYS A 188 25.42 -11.76 21.32
C LYS A 188 26.06 -10.54 22.00
N THR A 189 25.85 -9.32 21.49
CA THR A 189 26.50 -8.12 22.03
C THR A 189 25.60 -6.99 22.55
N THR A 190 24.28 -6.92 22.32
CA THR A 190 23.46 -5.82 22.89
C THR A 190 21.94 -6.10 22.95
N SER A 191 21.28 -5.46 23.95
CA SER A 191 19.85 -5.34 24.32
C SER A 191 18.77 -5.29 23.20
N PRO A 192 17.47 -5.57 23.49
CA PRO A 192 16.50 -6.17 22.55
C PRO A 192 16.03 -5.25 21.40
N PRO A 193 15.63 -5.81 20.24
CA PRO A 193 15.33 -5.04 19.03
C PRO A 193 13.86 -4.57 18.90
N SER A 194 13.72 -3.48 18.15
CA SER A 194 12.50 -2.73 17.82
C SER A 194 11.66 -3.34 16.69
N ASP A 195 10.35 -3.02 16.73
CA ASP A 195 9.27 -3.23 15.75
C ASP A 195 9.71 -3.30 14.26
N PRO A 196 9.24 -4.30 13.45
CA PRO A 196 9.58 -4.45 12.03
C PRO A 196 9.21 -3.28 11.11
N PHE A 197 8.45 -2.29 11.59
CA PHE A 197 8.34 -0.98 10.98
C PHE A 197 8.71 0.06 12.03
N PRO A 198 9.94 0.61 12.05
CA PRO A 198 10.32 1.55 13.09
C PRO A 198 9.49 2.81 12.92
N ILE A 199 8.47 2.96 13.77
CA ILE A 199 7.85 4.23 14.08
C ILE A 199 8.98 5.04 14.72
N LYS A 200 9.64 5.86 13.91
CA LYS A 200 10.81 6.63 14.36
C LYS A 200 10.30 7.66 15.38
N PRO A 201 10.68 7.58 16.67
CA PRO A 201 10.41 8.67 17.60
C PRO A 201 11.16 9.90 17.08
N VAL A 202 10.43 10.95 16.74
CA VAL A 202 11.05 12.23 16.43
C VAL A 202 11.48 12.85 17.74
N ASN A 203 12.76 13.14 17.89
CA ASN A 203 13.30 13.87 19.02
C ASN A 203 12.63 15.26 19.04
N THR A 204 11.63 15.46 19.91
CA THR A 204 10.94 16.74 20.05
C THR A 204 11.76 17.64 20.96
N ASN A 205 12.64 18.45 20.38
CA ASN A 205 12.90 19.75 20.99
C ASN A 205 11.53 20.43 21.11
N ILE A 206 11.06 20.66 22.35
CA ILE A 206 9.77 21.29 22.61
C ILE A 206 9.77 22.65 21.91
N THR A 207 9.13 22.70 20.74
CA THR A 207 9.01 23.91 19.94
C THR A 207 7.63 24.47 20.26
N SER A 208 7.61 25.64 20.90
CA SER A 208 6.38 26.35 21.18
C SER A 208 6.07 27.32 20.05
N TYR A 209 4.80 27.38 19.65
CA TYR A 209 4.31 28.32 18.64
C TYR A 209 3.26 29.22 19.28
N LEU A 210 3.44 30.53 19.19
CA LEU A 210 2.40 31.48 19.60
C LEU A 210 1.29 31.47 18.54
N PHE A 211 0.03 31.43 18.99
CA PHE A 211 -1.08 31.61 18.07
C PHE A 211 -1.01 32.99 17.39
N PRO A 212 -1.22 33.07 16.07
CA PRO A 212 -1.41 34.34 15.38
C PRO A 212 -2.50 35.17 16.06
N GLN A 213 -2.26 36.47 16.21
CA GLN A 213 -3.27 37.38 16.75
C GLN A 213 -4.54 37.33 15.89
N LYS A 214 -5.71 37.43 16.51
CA LYS A 214 -6.99 37.40 15.80
C LYS A 214 -7.09 38.63 14.89
N VAL A 215 -7.15 38.40 13.59
CA VAL A 215 -7.29 39.45 12.57
C VAL A 215 -8.73 39.46 12.04
N SER A 216 -9.45 40.56 12.23
CA SER A 216 -10.80 40.75 11.71
C SER A 216 -10.82 41.12 10.23
N ASN A 217 -9.79 41.83 9.74
CA ASN A 217 -9.57 42.20 8.34
C ASN A 217 -8.08 42.12 8.00
N TYR A 218 -7.72 41.31 7.02
CA TYR A 218 -6.34 41.20 6.54
C TYR A 218 -5.97 42.42 5.69
N ASP A 219 -4.83 43.08 5.95
CA ASP A 219 -4.36 44.22 5.17
C ASP A 219 -3.98 43.78 3.75
N ASN A 220 -4.61 44.40 2.74
CA ASN A 220 -4.34 44.12 1.33
C ASN A 220 -2.93 44.57 0.86
N LYS A 221 -2.16 45.25 1.71
CA LYS A 221 -0.74 45.52 1.45
C LYS A 221 0.15 44.30 1.69
N ILE A 222 -0.30 43.35 2.52
CA ILE A 222 0.45 42.15 2.85
C ILE A 222 -0.01 41.01 1.94
N ASN A 223 0.91 40.51 1.13
CA ASN A 223 0.68 39.34 0.27
C ASN A 223 1.24 38.11 0.96
N ALA A 224 0.42 37.46 1.77
CA ALA A 224 0.73 36.22 2.44
C ALA A 224 0.33 35.04 1.56
N VAL A 225 1.19 34.02 1.50
CA VAL A 225 0.93 32.78 0.78
C VAL A 225 1.17 31.59 1.70
N GLY A 226 0.20 30.68 1.77
CA GLY A 226 0.32 29.39 2.44
C GLY A 226 0.27 28.26 1.43
N ILE A 227 1.22 27.34 1.48
CA ILE A 227 1.36 26.23 0.53
C ILE A 227 1.37 24.92 1.30
N ASP A 228 0.44 24.04 0.94
CA ASP A 228 0.50 22.62 1.26
C ASP A 228 1.00 21.85 0.05
N LEU A 229 2.28 21.46 0.09
CA LEU A 229 2.89 20.59 -0.92
C LEU A 229 2.57 19.14 -0.56
N GLY A 230 1.38 18.66 -0.88
CA GLY A 230 0.98 17.28 -0.57
C GLY A 230 1.52 16.23 -1.55
N THR A 231 1.53 14.95 -1.11
CA THR A 231 2.05 13.83 -1.90
C THR A 231 1.26 13.57 -3.17
N SER A 232 -0.07 13.67 -3.10
CA SER A 232 -0.97 13.40 -4.24
C SER A 232 -1.58 14.66 -4.82
N ARG A 233 -1.88 15.65 -3.97
CA ARG A 233 -2.39 16.95 -4.41
C ARG A 233 -1.74 18.05 -3.57
N CYS A 234 -1.54 19.21 -4.16
CA CYS A 234 -1.07 20.43 -3.51
C CYS A 234 -2.22 21.41 -3.35
N CYS A 235 -2.22 22.18 -2.27
CA CYS A 235 -3.19 23.25 -2.03
C CYS A 235 -2.44 24.55 -1.74
N MET A 236 -3.05 25.68 -2.11
CA MET A 236 -2.50 27.00 -1.86
C MET A 236 -3.60 27.93 -1.37
N ALA A 237 -3.27 28.77 -0.38
CA ALA A 237 -4.13 29.84 0.10
C ALA A 237 -3.37 31.17 0.11
N VAL A 238 -4.10 32.26 -0.10
CA VAL A 238 -3.55 33.61 -0.19
C VAL A 238 -4.37 34.61 0.62
N SER A 239 -3.73 35.69 1.07
CA SER A 239 -4.45 36.88 1.53
C SER A 239 -4.94 37.69 0.33
N ARG A 240 -6.25 37.93 0.25
CA ARG A 240 -6.88 38.78 -0.77
C ARG A 240 -8.21 39.33 -0.28
N ASN A 241 -8.54 40.57 -0.65
CA ASN A 241 -9.83 41.21 -0.34
C ASN A 241 -10.19 41.15 1.15
N ASN A 242 -9.21 41.41 2.01
CA ASN A 242 -9.32 41.30 3.47
C ASN A 242 -9.66 39.90 4.01
N LYS A 243 -9.49 38.84 3.22
CA LYS A 243 -9.77 37.45 3.62
C LYS A 243 -8.60 36.52 3.28
N MET A 244 -8.60 35.36 3.91
CA MET A 244 -7.78 34.22 3.50
C MET A 244 -8.63 33.33 2.60
N GLU A 245 -8.19 33.13 1.36
CA GLU A 245 -8.91 32.33 0.38
C GLU A 245 -8.00 31.27 -0.24
N THR A 246 -8.56 30.09 -0.47
CA THR A 246 -7.89 29.03 -1.21
C THR A 246 -7.94 29.33 -2.70
N VAL A 247 -6.83 29.06 -3.38
CA VAL A 247 -6.64 29.39 -4.79
C VAL A 247 -7.01 28.18 -5.64
N ALA A 248 -7.92 28.37 -6.59
CA ALA A 248 -8.10 27.41 -7.67
C ALA A 248 -6.88 27.51 -8.59
N LEU A 249 -6.02 26.50 -8.53
CA LEU A 249 -4.76 26.47 -9.29
C LEU A 249 -4.98 26.19 -10.78
N GLU A 250 -6.17 25.71 -11.16
CA GLU A 250 -6.58 25.49 -12.55
C GLU A 250 -8.02 25.97 -12.85
N ASN A 251 -8.27 26.25 -14.13
CA ASN A 251 -9.54 26.81 -14.64
C ASN A 251 -10.77 25.92 -14.42
N ALA A 252 -10.57 24.63 -14.10
CA ALA A 252 -11.66 23.69 -13.84
C ALA A 252 -12.36 23.92 -12.48
N GLY A 253 -11.83 24.81 -11.63
CA GLY A 253 -12.43 25.15 -10.33
C GLY A 253 -12.12 24.14 -9.21
N GLU A 254 -11.37 23.07 -9.49
CA GLU A 254 -10.80 22.20 -8.47
C GLU A 254 -9.69 22.94 -7.72
N ARG A 255 -9.73 22.89 -6.38
CA ARG A 255 -8.84 23.67 -5.51
C ARG A 255 -7.53 22.96 -5.18
N PRO A 256 -7.46 21.61 -5.09
CA PRO A 256 -6.18 20.92 -4.96
C PRO A 256 -5.63 20.47 -6.33
N LEU A 257 -4.45 20.99 -6.70
CA LEU A 257 -3.70 20.62 -7.90
C LEU A 257 -3.10 19.22 -7.75
N PRO A 258 -3.28 18.27 -8.69
CA PRO A 258 -2.55 17.01 -8.65
C PRO A 258 -1.04 17.22 -8.67
N SER A 259 -0.31 16.48 -7.82
CA SER A 259 1.17 16.53 -7.74
C SER A 259 1.82 15.73 -8.88
N PHE A 260 1.49 16.10 -10.13
CA PHE A 260 1.93 15.46 -11.36
C PHE A 260 2.75 16.44 -12.20
N VAL A 261 3.84 15.97 -12.78
CA VAL A 261 4.73 16.74 -13.67
C VAL A 261 4.99 15.92 -14.94
N SER A 262 4.99 16.58 -16.10
CA SER A 262 5.31 15.96 -17.39
C SER A 262 6.42 16.68 -18.14
N PHE A 263 7.30 15.91 -18.79
CA PHE A 263 8.42 16.34 -19.62
C PHE A 263 8.19 16.01 -21.11
N ASP A 264 6.93 15.86 -21.51
CA ASP A 264 6.52 15.41 -22.84
C ASP A 264 6.62 16.48 -23.94
N GLU A 265 6.91 17.72 -23.57
CA GLU A 265 7.05 18.91 -24.41
C GLU A 265 8.22 19.77 -23.89
N GLU A 266 8.69 20.75 -24.68
CA GLU A 266 9.75 21.69 -24.23
C GLU A 266 9.29 22.49 -22.99
N ASP A 267 8.02 22.91 -22.98
CA ASP A 267 7.39 23.53 -21.83
C ASP A 267 6.87 22.46 -20.86
N ILE A 268 7.52 22.35 -19.70
CA ILE A 268 7.14 21.43 -18.64
C ILE A 268 5.74 21.77 -18.10
N LYS A 269 4.86 20.76 -18.05
CA LYS A 269 3.50 20.88 -17.54
C LYS A 269 3.35 20.23 -16.17
N CYS A 270 2.36 20.67 -15.41
CA CYS A 270 1.96 20.03 -14.16
C CYS A 270 0.43 20.02 -13.98
N GLY A 271 -0.07 19.33 -12.96
CA GLY A 271 -1.48 19.39 -12.56
C GLY A 271 -2.44 18.47 -13.34
N ASP A 272 -3.69 18.91 -13.49
CA ASP A 272 -4.78 18.12 -14.10
C ASP A 272 -4.54 17.89 -15.59
N VAL A 273 -3.89 18.83 -16.28
CA VAL A 273 -3.51 18.68 -17.68
C VAL A 273 -2.60 17.46 -17.86
N VAL A 274 -1.63 17.28 -16.95
CA VAL A 274 -0.74 16.13 -16.95
C VAL A 274 -1.48 14.86 -16.57
N LEU A 275 -2.31 14.89 -15.52
CA LEU A 275 -3.10 13.73 -15.11
C LEU A 275 -3.99 13.20 -16.25
N LYS A 276 -4.68 14.10 -16.97
CA LYS A 276 -5.52 13.76 -18.13
C LYS A 276 -4.70 13.26 -19.32
N GLY A 277 -3.50 13.83 -19.54
CA GLY A 277 -2.58 13.42 -20.60
C GLY A 277 -1.96 12.04 -20.37
N PHE A 278 -1.61 11.74 -19.10
CA PHE A 278 -1.08 10.47 -18.64
C PHE A 278 -2.02 9.31 -19.04
N LEU A 279 -3.33 9.47 -18.79
CA LEU A 279 -4.34 8.48 -19.17
C LEU A 279 -4.49 8.26 -20.68
N LYS A 280 -3.98 9.17 -21.51
CA LYS A 280 -4.11 9.08 -22.97
C LYS A 280 -2.88 8.40 -23.56
N TYR A 281 -1.67 8.97 -23.48
CA TYR A 281 -0.49 8.41 -24.17
C TYR A 281 0.89 8.80 -23.58
N LYS A 282 0.97 9.43 -22.40
CA LYS A 282 2.17 10.18 -21.94
C LYS A 282 2.84 9.60 -20.68
N GLU A 283 2.78 8.28 -20.49
CA GLU A 283 3.19 7.63 -19.22
C GLU A 283 4.67 7.81 -18.89
N LYS A 284 5.57 7.49 -19.83
CA LYS A 284 7.03 7.50 -19.63
C LYS A 284 7.62 8.88 -19.34
N TYR A 285 6.88 9.94 -19.67
CA TYR A 285 7.26 11.34 -19.47
C TYR A 285 6.73 11.91 -18.15
N THR A 286 5.96 11.15 -17.38
CA THR A 286 5.19 11.67 -16.25
C THR A 286 5.74 11.18 -14.93
N VAL A 287 5.94 12.10 -13.98
CA VAL A 287 6.41 11.82 -12.62
C VAL A 287 5.38 12.32 -11.59
N PHE A 288 5.19 11.54 -10.52
CA PHE A 288 4.28 11.84 -9.42
C PHE A 288 4.79 11.22 -8.10
N ASP A 289 4.10 11.50 -6.97
CA ASP A 289 4.48 11.07 -5.62
C ASP A 289 5.84 11.54 -5.11
N VAL A 290 6.38 12.61 -5.69
CA VAL A 290 7.77 13.03 -5.49
C VAL A 290 8.09 13.33 -4.02
N LYS A 291 7.10 13.79 -3.24
CA LYS A 291 7.20 14.01 -1.79
C LYS A 291 7.65 12.75 -1.02
N ARG A 292 7.45 11.54 -1.57
CA ARG A 292 7.92 10.28 -0.98
C ARG A 292 9.44 10.10 -1.05
N PHE A 293 10.11 10.81 -1.95
CA PHE A 293 11.53 10.66 -2.24
C PHE A 293 12.39 11.82 -1.71
N ILE A 294 11.80 13.00 -1.56
CA ILE A 294 12.52 14.22 -1.19
C ILE A 294 13.28 14.05 0.14
N GLY A 295 14.58 14.32 0.13
CA GLY A 295 15.49 14.20 1.27
C GLY A 295 15.55 12.82 1.94
N LYS A 296 15.18 11.74 1.24
CA LYS A 296 15.39 10.36 1.69
C LYS A 296 16.68 9.77 1.14
N GLU A 297 17.19 8.77 1.84
CA GLU A 297 18.23 7.88 1.34
C GLU A 297 17.63 6.80 0.43
N PHE A 298 18.40 6.30 -0.53
CA PHE A 298 17.90 5.33 -1.51
C PHE A 298 17.41 4.04 -0.88
N HIS A 299 18.09 3.55 0.15
CA HIS A 299 17.70 2.33 0.88
C HIS A 299 16.36 2.43 1.61
N ASP A 300 15.86 3.66 1.87
CA ASP A 300 14.57 3.90 2.53
C ASP A 300 13.39 3.92 1.53
N ILE A 301 13.67 3.75 0.23
CA ILE A 301 12.66 3.77 -0.83
C ILE A 301 12.18 2.34 -1.11
N VAL A 302 10.89 2.14 -0.90
CA VAL A 302 10.20 0.90 -1.29
C VAL A 302 9.73 1.06 -2.74
N PRO A 303 10.21 0.24 -3.69
CA PRO A 303 9.80 0.36 -5.10
C PRO A 303 8.32 0.05 -5.29
N ASP A 304 7.58 0.95 -5.95
CA ASP A 304 6.22 0.69 -6.41
C ASP A 304 6.20 0.39 -7.91
N ARG A 305 5.63 -0.75 -8.29
CA ARG A 305 5.43 -1.15 -9.69
C ARG A 305 4.36 -0.34 -10.42
N SER A 306 3.72 0.61 -9.76
CA SER A 306 2.77 1.56 -10.37
C SER A 306 3.46 2.75 -11.03
N TRP A 307 4.71 3.05 -10.65
CA TRP A 307 5.43 4.19 -11.20
C TRP A 307 5.87 3.93 -12.65
N PRO A 308 5.62 4.87 -13.57
CA PRO A 308 6.08 4.79 -14.96
C PRO A 308 7.56 5.21 -15.12
N PHE A 309 8.20 5.64 -14.03
CA PHE A 309 9.59 6.09 -13.96
C PHE A 309 10.39 5.18 -13.03
N GLN A 310 11.72 5.27 -13.11
CA GLN A 310 12.63 4.55 -12.23
C GLN A 310 13.16 5.47 -11.14
N VAL A 311 13.29 4.93 -9.93
CA VAL A 311 14.04 5.57 -8.87
C VAL A 311 15.40 4.86 -8.80
N VAL A 312 16.47 5.62 -8.92
CA VAL A 312 17.84 5.11 -8.96
C VAL A 312 18.71 5.86 -7.95
N GLU A 313 19.87 5.29 -7.65
CA GLU A 313 20.88 5.92 -6.80
C GLU A 313 22.03 6.41 -7.68
N GLU A 314 22.40 7.69 -7.52
CA GLU A 314 23.59 8.25 -8.16
C GLU A 314 24.31 9.15 -7.16
N ASN A 315 25.61 8.90 -6.93
CA ASN A 315 26.42 9.63 -5.95
C ASN A 315 25.78 9.67 -4.55
N ASP A 316 25.32 8.52 -4.06
CA ASP A 316 24.63 8.34 -2.77
C ASP A 316 23.37 9.23 -2.62
N LYS A 317 22.75 9.60 -3.74
CA LYS A 317 21.52 10.41 -3.76
C LYS A 317 20.44 9.71 -4.56
N VAL A 318 19.22 9.90 -4.09
CA VAL A 318 18.01 9.46 -4.79
C VAL A 318 17.81 10.33 -6.02
N MET A 319 17.70 9.66 -7.16
CA MET A 319 17.41 10.28 -8.45
C MET A 319 16.19 9.63 -9.09
N ILE A 320 15.43 10.42 -9.86
CA ILE A 320 14.28 9.98 -10.63
C ILE A 320 14.69 9.97 -12.10
N LYS A 321 14.70 8.78 -12.68
CA LYS A 321 15.02 8.52 -14.08
C LYS A 321 13.72 8.37 -14.87
N THR A 322 13.50 9.29 -15.81
CA THR A 322 12.32 9.37 -16.68
C THR A 322 12.75 9.77 -18.10
N GLU A 323 11.82 10.09 -18.98
CA GLU A 323 12.12 10.55 -20.34
C GLU A 323 11.59 11.98 -20.56
N ASP A 324 12.24 12.71 -21.45
CA ASP A 324 11.74 13.93 -22.09
C ASP A 324 11.71 13.78 -23.61
N VAL A 325 11.42 14.86 -24.35
CA VAL A 325 11.40 14.87 -25.82
C VAL A 325 12.76 14.56 -26.47
N HIS A 326 13.87 14.65 -25.73
CA HIS A 326 15.23 14.42 -26.20
C HIS A 326 15.82 13.06 -25.76
N GLY A 327 15.15 12.36 -24.83
CA GLY A 327 15.52 11.02 -24.42
C GLY A 327 15.44 10.84 -22.91
N GLU A 328 16.34 10.04 -22.37
CA GLU A 328 16.35 9.75 -20.94
C GLU A 328 16.93 10.92 -20.13
N ILE A 329 16.25 11.30 -19.06
CA ILE A 329 16.68 12.35 -18.15
C ILE A 329 16.74 11.85 -16.71
N LEU A 330 17.62 12.48 -15.93
CA LEU A 330 17.79 12.21 -14.52
C LEU A 330 17.53 13.49 -13.73
N LYS A 331 16.61 13.42 -12.77
CA LYS A 331 16.18 14.57 -11.96
C LYS A 331 16.18 14.25 -10.48
N LYS A 332 16.60 15.21 -9.68
CA LYS A 332 16.45 15.13 -8.23
C LYS A 332 14.98 15.35 -7.82
N PRO A 333 14.51 14.73 -6.73
CA PRO A 333 13.18 15.00 -6.19
C PRO A 333 12.91 16.49 -5.92
N GLU A 334 13.93 17.25 -5.53
CA GLU A 334 13.84 18.70 -5.25
C GLU A 334 13.57 19.49 -6.54
N GLU A 335 14.21 19.13 -7.66
CA GLU A 335 13.98 19.78 -8.95
C GLU A 335 12.56 19.56 -9.46
N ILE A 336 12.01 18.36 -9.26
CA ILE A 336 10.64 18.05 -9.69
C ILE A 336 9.62 18.76 -8.77
N SER A 337 9.88 18.81 -7.47
CA SER A 337 9.04 19.56 -6.53
C SER A 337 9.09 21.07 -6.80
N ALA A 338 10.23 21.59 -7.24
CA ALA A 338 10.40 23.00 -7.63
C ALA A 338 9.50 23.40 -8.81
N ILE A 339 9.24 22.49 -9.76
CA ILE A 339 8.33 22.76 -10.88
C ILE A 339 6.91 23.06 -10.36
N LEU A 340 6.39 22.25 -9.44
CA LEU A 340 5.09 22.46 -8.80
C LEU A 340 5.06 23.77 -7.99
N LEU A 341 6.11 24.04 -7.21
CA LEU A 341 6.22 25.25 -6.41
C LEU A 341 6.35 26.52 -7.26
N LYS A 342 7.01 26.45 -8.41
CA LYS A 342 7.13 27.57 -9.36
C LYS A 342 5.78 27.89 -9.98
N TYR A 343 5.03 26.87 -10.41
CA TYR A 343 3.67 27.03 -10.91
C TYR A 343 2.74 27.68 -9.87
N MET A 344 2.80 27.20 -8.63
CA MET A 344 2.04 27.81 -7.52
C MET A 344 2.46 29.26 -7.26
N LYS A 345 3.74 29.62 -7.38
CA LYS A 345 4.21 31.01 -7.25
C LYS A 345 3.63 31.92 -8.31
N GLU A 346 3.66 31.47 -9.56
CA GLU A 346 3.10 32.21 -10.70
C GLU A 346 1.60 32.43 -10.51
N LYS A 347 0.88 31.40 -10.04
CA LYS A 347 -0.56 31.50 -9.70
C LYS A 347 -0.82 32.44 -8.52
N ALA A 348 -0.03 32.40 -7.46
CA ALA A 348 -0.18 33.34 -6.34
C ALA A 348 -0.04 34.80 -6.81
N LYS A 349 0.98 35.07 -7.63
CA LYS A 349 1.22 36.40 -8.22
C LYS A 349 0.07 36.83 -9.15
N GLU A 350 -0.49 35.91 -9.94
CA GLU A 350 -1.66 36.19 -10.79
C GLU A 350 -2.88 36.59 -9.94
N PHE A 351 -3.15 35.87 -8.85
CA PHE A 351 -4.29 36.13 -7.97
C PHE A 351 -4.14 37.42 -7.15
N GLN A 352 -2.94 37.71 -6.65
CA GLN A 352 -2.66 38.88 -5.79
C GLN A 352 -2.26 40.13 -6.61
N GLY A 353 -1.85 39.96 -7.87
CA GLY A 353 -1.40 41.03 -8.77
C GLY A 353 -0.01 41.59 -8.46
N LYS A 354 0.68 41.06 -7.43
CA LYS A 354 2.00 41.50 -6.95
C LYS A 354 2.77 40.31 -6.36
N PRO A 355 4.11 40.39 -6.22
CA PRO A 355 4.89 39.38 -5.54
C PRO A 355 4.46 39.18 -4.07
N GLU A 356 4.72 38.00 -3.55
CA GLU A 356 4.48 37.66 -2.15
C GLU A 356 5.36 38.49 -1.21
N THR A 357 4.81 38.88 -0.06
CA THR A 357 5.57 39.46 1.05
C THR A 357 6.25 38.36 1.85
N LYS A 358 5.49 37.31 2.18
CA LYS A 358 5.94 36.14 2.94
C LYS A 358 5.20 34.90 2.46
N ALA A 359 5.91 33.80 2.36
CA ALA A 359 5.33 32.50 2.08
C ALA A 359 5.61 31.53 3.23
N VAL A 360 4.68 30.62 3.48
CA VAL A 360 4.87 29.50 4.39
C VAL A 360 4.58 28.21 3.63
N LEU A 361 5.52 27.28 3.67
CA LEU A 361 5.41 25.95 3.07
C LEU A 361 5.28 24.91 4.17
N THR A 362 4.26 24.07 4.10
CA THR A 362 4.03 23.05 5.13
C THR A 362 4.83 21.78 4.87
N VAL A 363 5.21 21.12 5.97
CA VAL A 363 5.89 19.81 5.95
C VAL A 363 5.29 18.91 7.03
N PRO A 364 5.27 17.57 6.84
CA PRO A 364 4.83 16.66 7.87
C PRO A 364 5.66 16.83 9.14
N ALA A 365 5.05 16.75 10.31
CA ALA A 365 5.79 16.90 11.56
C ALA A 365 6.84 15.78 11.76
N ALA A 366 6.63 14.62 11.13
CA ALA A 366 7.57 13.51 11.13
C ALA A 366 8.78 13.69 10.19
N PHE A 367 8.83 14.74 9.36
CA PHE A 367 9.96 14.95 8.45
C PHE A 367 11.29 15.15 9.18
N THR A 368 12.33 14.49 8.69
CA THR A 368 13.70 14.67 9.16
C THR A 368 14.26 16.03 8.72
N ASP A 369 15.37 16.44 9.33
CA ASP A 369 16.06 17.68 8.92
C ASP A 369 16.55 17.63 7.46
N SER A 370 16.90 16.45 6.95
CA SER A 370 17.26 16.26 5.54
C SER A 370 16.07 16.55 4.62
N GLN A 371 14.90 16.00 4.94
CA GLN A 371 13.67 16.23 4.18
C GLN A 371 13.21 17.69 4.24
N LYS A 372 13.32 18.34 5.41
CA LYS A 372 13.04 19.77 5.57
C LYS A 372 13.97 20.63 4.72
N LYS A 373 15.29 20.39 4.78
CA LYS A 373 16.28 21.12 3.98
C LYS A 373 16.02 20.95 2.48
N SER A 374 15.73 19.72 2.05
CA SER A 374 15.44 19.40 0.65
C SER A 374 14.16 20.06 0.15
N THR A 375 13.11 20.10 0.99
CA THR A 375 11.86 20.81 0.69
C THR A 375 12.06 22.32 0.57
N LEU A 376 12.88 22.91 1.45
CA LEU A 376 13.24 24.33 1.37
C LEU A 376 14.09 24.62 0.12
N GLU A 377 14.98 23.71 -0.26
CA GLU A 377 15.77 23.83 -1.48
C GLU A 377 14.88 23.81 -2.73
N ALA A 378 13.89 22.92 -2.79
CA ALA A 378 12.89 22.93 -3.87
C ALA A 378 12.17 24.28 -3.98
N ALA A 379 11.83 24.90 -2.84
CA ALA A 379 11.22 26.23 -2.82
C ALA A 379 12.18 27.33 -3.32
N ARG A 380 13.47 27.26 -2.97
CA ARG A 380 14.48 28.19 -3.49
C ARG A 380 14.69 28.04 -5.00
N LEU A 381 14.76 26.81 -5.50
CA LEU A 381 14.83 26.51 -6.95
C LEU A 381 13.62 27.05 -7.71
N ALA A 382 12.45 27.06 -7.06
CA ALA A 382 11.22 27.66 -7.58
C ALA A 382 11.17 29.20 -7.48
N GLY A 383 12.21 29.82 -6.89
CA GLY A 383 12.36 31.26 -6.74
C GLY A 383 11.64 31.86 -5.52
N TRP A 384 11.20 31.06 -4.54
CA TRP A 384 10.62 31.60 -3.30
C TRP A 384 11.72 32.14 -2.38
N GLU A 385 11.87 33.46 -2.31
CA GLU A 385 12.94 34.12 -1.54
C GLU A 385 12.60 34.22 -0.04
N ASN A 386 11.34 34.52 0.29
CA ASN A 386 10.87 34.79 1.66
C ASN A 386 9.96 33.66 2.18
N ILE A 387 10.43 32.41 2.11
CA ILE A 387 9.67 31.23 2.51
C ILE A 387 10.17 30.58 3.80
N THR A 388 9.24 30.25 4.68
CA THR A 388 9.51 29.55 5.96
C THR A 388 8.75 28.24 6.00
N LEU A 389 9.34 27.21 6.64
CA LEU A 389 8.65 25.95 6.86
C LEU A 389 7.75 26.00 8.10
N LEU A 390 6.59 25.37 8.02
CA LEU A 390 5.68 25.18 9.16
C LEU A 390 5.23 23.72 9.23
N PRO A 391 5.22 23.07 10.40
CA PRO A 391 4.63 21.74 10.50
C PRO A 391 3.14 21.78 10.13
N GLU A 392 2.71 20.88 9.24
CA GLU A 392 1.30 20.66 8.84
C GLU A 392 0.33 20.65 10.05
N PRO A 393 0.62 19.91 11.14
CA PRO A 393 -0.23 19.94 12.33
C PRO A 393 -0.43 21.33 12.96
N ILE A 394 0.63 22.14 12.99
CA ILE A 394 0.57 23.49 13.54
C ILE A 394 -0.22 24.40 12.61
N ALA A 395 -0.02 24.29 11.30
CA ALA A 395 -0.79 25.02 10.31
C ALA A 395 -2.29 24.74 10.47
N ALA A 396 -2.70 23.47 10.48
CA ALA A 396 -4.09 23.09 10.66
C ALA A 396 -4.68 23.62 11.98
N SER A 397 -3.90 23.64 13.07
CA SER A 397 -4.33 24.21 14.35
C SER A 397 -4.59 25.71 14.25
N PHE A 398 -3.74 26.47 13.54
CA PHE A 398 -3.94 27.90 13.33
C PHE A 398 -5.19 28.20 12.52
N ALA A 399 -5.46 27.41 11.47
CA ALA A 399 -6.71 27.55 10.71
C ALA A 399 -7.94 27.24 11.58
N TYR A 400 -7.88 26.18 12.39
CA TYR A 400 -8.99 25.77 13.25
C TYR A 400 -9.33 26.84 14.29
N PHE A 401 -8.32 27.35 15.00
CA PHE A 401 -8.53 28.36 16.04
C PHE A 401 -8.67 29.78 15.49
N ASN A 402 -8.49 29.97 14.17
CA ASN A 402 -8.75 31.26 13.55
C ASN A 402 -10.21 31.69 13.81
N ASN A 403 -10.38 32.88 14.35
CA ASN A 403 -11.65 33.43 14.79
C ASN A 403 -12.40 32.68 15.91
N ARG A 404 -11.84 31.60 16.47
CA ARG A 404 -12.41 30.87 17.61
C ARG A 404 -11.70 31.24 18.90
N GLU A 405 -12.30 30.88 20.03
CA GLU A 405 -11.63 31.02 21.31
C GLU A 405 -10.52 29.96 21.44
N ILE A 406 -9.32 30.40 21.79
CA ILE A 406 -8.20 29.51 22.06
C ILE A 406 -8.36 29.02 23.50
N PRO A 407 -8.59 27.71 23.70
CA PRO A 407 -8.78 27.20 25.05
C PRO A 407 -7.44 27.24 25.81
N ASN A 408 -7.47 27.67 27.07
CA ASN A 408 -6.27 27.61 27.92
C ASN A 408 -6.19 26.27 28.67
N ASN A 409 -4.96 25.83 28.95
CA ASN A 409 -4.63 24.59 29.64
C ASN A 409 -5.40 23.36 29.13
N SER A 410 -5.40 23.18 27.81
CA SER A 410 -6.16 22.11 27.13
C SER A 410 -5.25 21.23 26.28
N ASN A 411 -5.55 19.93 26.25
CA ASN A 411 -4.88 18.98 25.37
C ASN A 411 -5.71 18.79 24.10
N ALA A 412 -5.08 18.95 22.94
CA ALA A 412 -5.69 18.72 21.64
C ALA A 412 -4.91 17.65 20.87
N LEU A 413 -5.62 16.67 20.31
CA LEU A 413 -5.04 15.68 19.41
C LEU A 413 -5.42 16.07 17.97
N LEU A 414 -4.43 16.21 17.11
CA LEU A 414 -4.64 16.31 15.68
C LEU A 414 -4.39 14.95 15.04
N PHE A 415 -5.34 14.56 14.21
CA PHE A 415 -5.34 13.34 13.45
C PHE A 415 -5.41 13.72 11.97
N ASP A 416 -4.26 13.71 11.30
CA ASP A 416 -4.14 14.01 9.87
C ASP A 416 -4.04 12.70 9.09
N PHE A 417 -5.13 12.34 8.42
CA PHE A 417 -5.18 11.15 7.57
C PHE A 417 -5.28 11.57 6.10
N GLY A 418 -4.12 11.83 5.52
CA GLY A 418 -3.95 12.31 4.16
C GLY A 418 -3.97 11.21 3.10
N GLY A 419 -3.57 11.56 1.87
CA GLY A 419 -3.54 10.63 0.74
C GLY A 419 -2.46 9.54 0.84
N GLY A 420 -1.37 9.81 1.55
CA GLY A 420 -0.22 8.91 1.59
C GLY A 420 0.47 8.75 2.95
N THR A 421 0.04 9.50 3.96
CA THR A 421 0.61 9.50 5.31
C THR A 421 -0.50 9.66 6.35
N LEU A 422 -0.23 9.15 7.54
CA LEU A 422 -0.98 9.40 8.76
C LEU A 422 -0.06 10.13 9.72
N ASP A 423 -0.47 11.27 10.24
CA ASP A 423 0.25 12.00 11.28
C ASP A 423 -0.68 12.24 12.48
N VAL A 424 -0.28 11.77 13.65
CA VAL A 424 -1.01 11.95 14.91
C VAL A 424 -0.15 12.78 15.85
N CYS A 425 -0.59 14.01 16.07
CA CYS A 425 0.16 14.98 16.87
C CYS A 425 -0.67 15.42 18.07
N LEU A 426 -0.08 15.35 19.26
CA LEU A 426 -0.69 15.82 20.48
C LEU A 426 -0.07 17.14 20.90
N PHE A 427 -0.91 18.14 21.14
CA PHE A 427 -0.49 19.44 21.64
C PHE A 427 -1.06 19.76 23.00
N LYS A 428 -0.28 20.51 23.77
CA LYS A 428 -0.77 21.29 24.91
C LYS A 428 -0.98 22.72 24.47
N ILE A 429 -2.12 23.30 24.83
CA ILE A 429 -2.39 24.72 24.64
C ILE A 429 -2.31 25.39 26.01
N VAL A 430 -1.32 26.28 26.18
CA VAL A 430 -1.08 27.04 27.42
C VAL A 430 -0.70 28.46 27.06
N ASP A 431 -1.35 29.45 27.67
CA ASP A 431 -1.04 30.87 27.52
C ASP A 431 -0.94 31.33 26.05
N GLN A 432 -1.91 30.89 25.23
CA GLN A 432 -1.97 31.13 23.78
C GLN A 432 -0.77 30.57 22.99
N LYS A 433 -0.03 29.63 23.57
CA LYS A 433 1.01 28.86 22.90
C LYS A 433 0.55 27.43 22.67
N ILE A 434 0.99 26.87 21.56
CA ILE A 434 0.88 25.46 21.23
C ILE A 434 2.24 24.82 21.46
N GLU A 435 2.27 23.77 22.28
CA GLU A 435 3.46 22.96 22.51
C GLU A 435 3.18 21.54 22.02
N ILE A 436 4.01 21.04 21.09
CA ILE A 436 3.93 19.65 20.66
C ILE A 436 4.48 18.77 21.79
N ILE A 437 3.62 17.93 22.37
CA ILE A 437 4.00 16.99 23.44
C ILE A 437 4.53 15.69 22.83
N SER A 438 3.85 15.19 21.80
CA SER A 438 4.12 13.91 21.19
C SER A 438 3.63 13.92 19.75
N ASN A 439 4.35 13.24 18.86
CA ASN A 439 3.98 13.08 17.47
C ASN A 439 4.38 11.68 16.98
N ILE A 440 3.42 10.97 16.39
CA ILE A 440 3.64 9.68 15.73
C ILE A 440 3.12 9.79 14.31
N GLY A 441 3.94 9.41 13.34
CA GLY A 441 3.56 9.37 11.93
C GLY A 441 3.78 7.99 11.30
N ASP A 442 2.98 7.65 10.30
CA ASP A 442 3.13 6.49 9.43
C ASP A 442 3.16 6.95 7.97
N THR A 443 4.35 6.92 7.37
CA THR A 443 4.57 7.39 5.98
C THR A 443 4.03 6.42 4.90
N CYS A 444 3.50 5.28 5.33
CA CYS A 444 2.97 4.19 4.51
C CYS A 444 1.54 3.82 4.93
N LEU A 445 0.78 4.81 5.41
CA LEU A 445 -0.62 4.67 5.77
C LEU A 445 -1.39 5.92 5.34
N GLY A 446 -2.18 5.83 4.28
CA GLY A 446 -2.96 6.94 3.76
C GLY A 446 -4.17 6.47 2.95
N GLY A 447 -4.86 7.43 2.35
CA GLY A 447 -5.98 7.16 1.43
C GLY A 447 -5.61 6.25 0.26
N ARG A 448 -4.33 6.18 -0.15
CA ARG A 448 -3.86 5.28 -1.21
C ARG A 448 -3.79 3.82 -0.77
N ASP A 449 -3.53 3.54 0.50
CA ASP A 449 -3.54 2.16 0.98
C ASP A 449 -4.95 1.57 0.93
N ILE A 450 -5.96 2.43 1.11
CA ILE A 450 -7.37 2.09 0.86
C ILE A 450 -7.62 1.87 -0.64
N ASP A 451 -7.10 2.74 -1.50
CA ASP A 451 -7.19 2.55 -2.96
C ASP A 451 -6.55 1.21 -3.38
N ASN A 452 -5.43 0.81 -2.79
CA ASN A 452 -4.76 -0.46 -3.04
C ASN A 452 -5.58 -1.69 -2.63
N LEU A 453 -6.34 -1.60 -1.53
CA LEU A 453 -7.28 -2.66 -1.13
C LEU A 453 -8.39 -2.83 -2.18
N LEU A 454 -8.96 -1.73 -2.66
CA LEU A 454 -9.96 -1.72 -3.73
C LEU A 454 -9.38 -2.23 -5.05
N ILE A 455 -8.18 -1.79 -5.44
CA ILE A 455 -7.49 -2.28 -6.64
C ILE A 455 -7.34 -3.79 -6.58
N ARG A 456 -6.93 -4.35 -5.42
CA ARG A 456 -6.81 -5.81 -5.25
C ARG A 456 -8.16 -6.50 -5.38
N TYR A 457 -9.20 -5.96 -4.74
CA TYR A 457 -10.57 -6.47 -4.82
C TYR A 457 -11.06 -6.52 -6.28
N PHE A 458 -11.02 -5.39 -6.97
CA PHE A 458 -11.51 -5.28 -8.35
C PHE A 458 -10.63 -6.00 -9.37
N THR A 459 -9.30 -6.03 -9.19
CA THR A 459 -8.40 -6.83 -10.05
C THR A 459 -8.78 -8.31 -10.01
N ASN A 460 -9.06 -8.84 -8.81
CA ASN A 460 -9.49 -10.22 -8.67
C ASN A 460 -10.86 -10.42 -9.32
N ALA A 461 -11.83 -9.55 -9.03
CA ALA A 461 -13.18 -9.67 -9.59
C ALA A 461 -13.21 -9.58 -11.13
N LEU A 462 -12.46 -8.64 -11.73
CA LEU A 462 -12.30 -8.50 -13.18
C LEU A 462 -11.69 -9.76 -13.81
N ARG A 463 -10.66 -10.33 -13.16
CA ARG A 463 -10.00 -11.54 -13.63
C ARG A 463 -10.92 -12.76 -13.55
N PHE A 464 -11.61 -12.95 -12.42
CA PHE A 464 -12.45 -14.13 -12.20
C PHE A 464 -13.75 -14.10 -13.00
N LYS A 465 -14.43 -12.95 -13.09
CA LYS A 465 -15.74 -12.82 -13.75
C LYS A 465 -15.64 -12.56 -15.25
N TYR A 466 -14.62 -11.83 -15.69
CA TYR A 466 -14.53 -11.31 -17.06
C TYR A 466 -13.23 -11.66 -17.78
N ASN A 467 -12.31 -12.41 -17.13
CA ASN A 467 -11.00 -12.76 -17.68
C ASN A 467 -10.16 -11.52 -18.09
N ILE A 468 -10.38 -10.37 -17.45
CA ILE A 468 -9.64 -9.13 -17.71
C ILE A 468 -8.44 -9.05 -16.76
N ASN A 469 -7.24 -8.88 -17.31
CA ASN A 469 -6.01 -8.69 -16.54
C ASN A 469 -5.51 -7.24 -16.66
N VAL A 470 -5.80 -6.44 -15.63
CA VAL A 470 -5.39 -5.02 -15.56
C VAL A 470 -3.89 -4.81 -15.36
N ASN A 471 -3.14 -5.84 -14.93
CA ASN A 471 -1.70 -5.74 -14.65
C ASN A 471 -0.82 -5.80 -15.91
N GLU A 472 -1.39 -6.06 -17.08
CA GLU A 472 -0.64 -6.17 -18.34
C GLU A 472 -0.12 -4.82 -18.85
N ARG A 473 -0.78 -3.72 -18.44
CA ARG A 473 -0.44 -2.37 -18.90
C ARG A 473 -0.54 -1.39 -17.74
N VAL A 474 0.50 -0.56 -17.57
CA VAL A 474 0.57 0.50 -16.54
C VAL A 474 -0.66 1.41 -16.63
N ARG A 475 -1.05 1.81 -17.85
CA ARG A 475 -2.30 2.54 -18.12
C ARG A 475 -3.53 1.96 -17.45
N ARG A 476 -3.78 0.66 -17.67
CA ARG A 476 -5.00 -0.02 -17.20
C ARG A 476 -4.99 -0.11 -15.67
N LYS A 477 -3.82 -0.38 -15.08
CA LYS A 477 -3.64 -0.36 -13.63
C LYS A 477 -3.94 1.02 -13.06
N TYR A 478 -3.44 2.08 -13.68
CA TYR A 478 -3.68 3.44 -13.20
C TYR A 478 -5.13 3.90 -13.43
N GLN A 479 -5.74 3.51 -14.56
CA GLN A 479 -7.17 3.74 -14.79
C GLN A 479 -8.02 3.07 -13.69
N LEU A 480 -7.70 1.82 -13.34
CA LEU A 480 -8.36 1.15 -12.21
C LEU A 480 -8.12 1.89 -10.88
N MET A 481 -6.91 2.42 -10.66
CA MET A 481 -6.62 3.23 -9.46
C MET A 481 -7.52 4.47 -9.37
N LEU A 482 -7.75 5.18 -10.47
CA LEU A 482 -8.65 6.35 -10.48
C LEU A 482 -10.10 5.96 -10.22
N GLU A 483 -10.58 4.87 -10.83
CA GLU A 483 -11.93 4.34 -10.56
C GLU A 483 -12.07 3.93 -9.09
N CYS A 484 -11.07 3.26 -8.52
CA CYS A 484 -11.05 2.90 -7.09
C CYS A 484 -11.08 4.13 -6.18
N GLN A 485 -10.32 5.18 -6.53
CA GLN A 485 -10.33 6.44 -5.79
C GLN A 485 -11.70 7.12 -5.84
N ALA A 486 -12.34 7.15 -7.03
CA ALA A 486 -13.68 7.68 -7.21
C ALA A 486 -14.71 6.88 -6.38
N ILE A 487 -14.67 5.55 -6.45
CA ILE A 487 -15.52 4.65 -5.67
C ILE A 487 -15.34 4.89 -4.16
N LYS A 488 -14.10 4.98 -3.68
CA LYS A 488 -13.81 5.30 -2.27
C LYS A 488 -14.43 6.62 -1.83
N HIS A 489 -14.31 7.67 -2.66
CA HIS A 489 -14.89 8.98 -2.38
C HIS A 489 -16.43 8.92 -2.36
N ASN A 490 -17.04 8.25 -3.33
CA ASN A 490 -18.49 8.08 -3.39
C ASN A 490 -19.02 7.30 -2.18
N LEU A 491 -18.36 6.21 -1.79
CA LEU A 491 -18.70 5.41 -0.61
C LEU A 491 -18.59 6.19 0.71
N THR A 492 -17.93 7.34 0.74
CA THR A 492 -17.98 8.25 1.90
C THR A 492 -19.37 8.86 2.09
N LEU A 493 -20.13 9.03 1.00
CA LEU A 493 -21.46 9.62 0.96
C LEU A 493 -22.56 8.57 0.81
N THR A 494 -22.35 7.56 -0.04
CA THR A 494 -23.31 6.50 -0.38
C THR A 494 -22.97 5.17 0.30
N LYS A 495 -23.95 4.27 0.41
CA LYS A 495 -23.74 2.93 0.98
C LYS A 495 -23.18 1.92 -0.02
N LYS A 496 -23.26 2.22 -1.32
CA LYS A 496 -22.93 1.33 -2.42
C LYS A 496 -22.43 2.14 -3.60
N ASP A 497 -21.52 1.56 -4.36
CA ASP A 497 -21.06 2.07 -5.65
C ASP A 497 -20.68 0.89 -6.57
N LEU A 498 -20.27 1.18 -7.81
CA LEU A 498 -19.94 0.17 -8.79
C LEU A 498 -18.75 0.56 -9.68
N LEU A 499 -18.05 -0.46 -10.16
CA LEU A 499 -17.06 -0.35 -11.22
C LEU A 499 -17.71 -0.79 -12.55
N ASN A 500 -17.70 0.09 -13.56
CA ASN A 500 -18.12 -0.27 -14.92
C ASN A 500 -16.99 -1.04 -15.62
N VAL A 501 -17.29 -2.26 -16.10
CA VAL A 501 -16.33 -3.14 -16.77
C VAL A 501 -16.00 -2.64 -18.19
N GLU A 502 -16.93 -1.93 -18.84
CA GLU A 502 -16.76 -1.36 -20.18
C GLU A 502 -15.56 -0.38 -20.25
N THR A 503 -15.20 0.21 -19.11
CA THR A 503 -14.03 1.07 -18.93
C THR A 503 -12.71 0.36 -19.26
N PHE A 504 -12.65 -0.97 -19.12
CA PHE A 504 -11.44 -1.77 -19.35
C PHE A 504 -11.50 -2.61 -20.64
N ASP A 505 -12.70 -3.00 -21.07
CA ASP A 505 -12.98 -3.66 -22.34
C ASP A 505 -14.35 -3.25 -22.86
N SER A 506 -14.38 -2.46 -23.94
CA SER A 506 -15.61 -1.93 -24.53
C SER A 506 -16.55 -3.00 -25.11
N ASN A 507 -16.10 -4.25 -25.25
CA ASN A 507 -16.92 -5.35 -25.74
C ASN A 507 -17.63 -6.10 -24.60
N ILE A 508 -17.31 -5.80 -23.34
CA ILE A 508 -17.84 -6.48 -22.17
C ILE A 508 -18.71 -5.50 -21.40
N ASN A 509 -20.03 -5.65 -21.54
CA ASN A 509 -20.96 -4.98 -20.65
C ASN A 509 -21.03 -5.75 -19.31
N GLY A 510 -20.73 -5.06 -18.23
CA GLY A 510 -20.72 -5.64 -16.89
C GLY A 510 -20.48 -4.60 -15.82
N ILE A 511 -20.93 -4.90 -14.60
CA ILE A 511 -20.68 -4.07 -13.43
C ILE A 511 -20.17 -4.96 -12.28
N ILE A 512 -19.26 -4.42 -11.48
CA ILE A 512 -18.84 -5.02 -10.22
C ILE A 512 -19.20 -4.05 -9.12
N GLU A 513 -20.20 -4.40 -8.32
CA GLU A 513 -20.67 -3.58 -7.22
C GLU A 513 -19.84 -3.81 -5.96
N ILE A 514 -19.78 -2.79 -5.11
CA ILE A 514 -19.20 -2.86 -3.77
C ILE A 514 -20.02 -2.02 -2.79
N GLU A 515 -20.23 -2.54 -1.59
CA GLU A 515 -20.86 -1.84 -0.48
C GLU A 515 -19.82 -1.22 0.45
N ARG A 516 -20.21 -0.14 1.14
CA ARG A 516 -19.37 0.54 2.13
C ARG A 516 -18.90 -0.45 3.20
N ILE A 517 -19.78 -1.36 3.64
CA ILE A 517 -19.44 -2.35 4.67
C ILE A 517 -18.32 -3.28 4.22
N GLU A 518 -18.30 -3.69 2.94
CA GLU A 518 -17.24 -4.53 2.38
C GLU A 518 -15.90 -3.76 2.33
N LEU A 519 -15.92 -2.46 1.97
CA LEU A 519 -14.73 -1.62 2.04
C LEU A 519 -14.23 -1.47 3.49
N GLU A 520 -15.13 -1.23 4.44
CA GLU A 520 -14.79 -1.10 5.86
C GLU A 520 -14.19 -2.39 6.42
N GLU A 521 -14.68 -3.56 6.00
CA GLU A 521 -14.08 -4.87 6.32
C GLU A 521 -12.67 -5.01 5.75
N LEU A 522 -12.43 -4.62 4.49
CA LEU A 522 -11.10 -4.62 3.88
C LEU A 522 -10.12 -3.71 4.64
N MET A 523 -10.61 -2.63 5.26
CA MET A 523 -9.81 -1.65 5.99
C MET A 523 -9.45 -2.06 7.43
N THR A 524 -9.90 -3.22 7.91
CA THR A 524 -9.72 -3.65 9.32
C THR A 524 -8.27 -3.49 9.83
N GLU A 525 -7.28 -3.93 9.05
CA GLU A 525 -5.86 -3.83 9.41
C GLU A 525 -5.36 -2.38 9.43
N LEU A 526 -5.81 -1.55 8.47
CA LEU A 526 -5.45 -0.13 8.40
C LEU A 526 -6.01 0.65 9.59
N LEU A 527 -7.26 0.37 9.99
CA LEU A 527 -7.88 0.96 11.18
C LEU A 527 -7.14 0.56 12.46
N GLN A 528 -6.65 -0.67 12.54
CA GLN A 528 -5.84 -1.10 13.68
C GLN A 528 -4.52 -0.34 13.75
N ARG A 529 -3.84 -0.13 12.62
CA ARG A 529 -2.62 0.70 12.55
C ARG A 529 -2.89 2.14 12.99
N MET A 530 -4.01 2.74 12.58
CA MET A 530 -4.42 4.08 13.03
C MET A 530 -4.58 4.13 14.56
N LYS A 531 -5.26 3.14 15.16
CA LYS A 531 -5.43 3.04 16.62
C LYS A 531 -4.09 2.89 17.33
N THR A 532 -3.18 2.09 16.79
CA THR A 532 -1.82 1.91 17.34
C THR A 532 -1.08 3.24 17.37
N ALA A 533 -1.09 4.02 16.27
CA ALA A 533 -0.45 5.33 16.21
C ALA A 533 -1.03 6.31 17.25
N ILE A 534 -2.37 6.33 17.40
CA ILE A 534 -3.03 7.13 18.44
C ILE A 534 -2.59 6.71 19.84
N ASN A 535 -2.62 5.41 20.14
CA ASN A 535 -2.27 4.90 21.47
C ASN A 535 -0.80 5.17 21.82
N GLN A 536 0.11 5.01 20.85
CA GLN A 536 1.52 5.37 21.05
C GLN A 536 1.70 6.86 21.30
N THR A 537 0.99 7.72 20.56
CA THR A 537 1.04 9.17 20.77
C THR A 537 0.63 9.54 22.19
N LEU A 538 -0.46 8.95 22.69
CA LEU A 538 -0.97 9.14 24.06
C LEU A 538 0.01 8.60 25.11
N ASN A 539 0.55 7.39 24.89
CA ASN A 539 1.49 6.75 25.81
C ASN A 539 2.78 7.57 25.97
N ASN A 540 3.34 8.07 24.87
CA ASN A 540 4.53 8.93 24.89
C ASN A 540 4.30 10.22 25.69
N ALA A 541 3.07 10.73 25.65
CA ALA A 541 2.65 11.90 26.41
C ALA A 541 2.18 11.58 27.84
N LYS A 542 2.11 10.29 28.21
CA LYS A 542 1.56 9.81 29.48
C LYS A 542 0.13 10.30 29.74
N LEU A 543 -0.68 10.39 28.68
CA LEU A 543 -2.09 10.76 28.75
C LEU A 543 -2.99 9.59 28.39
N SER A 544 -4.23 9.64 28.86
CA SER A 544 -5.31 8.75 28.45
C SER A 544 -6.26 9.44 27.46
N PRO A 545 -7.12 8.69 26.74
CA PRO A 545 -8.14 9.30 25.88
C PRO A 545 -9.09 10.27 26.59
N LYS A 546 -9.25 10.16 27.91
CA LYS A 546 -10.11 11.05 28.71
C LYS A 546 -9.48 12.43 28.95
N ASP A 547 -8.16 12.53 28.83
CA ASP A 547 -7.42 13.77 29.04
C ASP A 547 -7.40 14.66 27.79
N ILE A 548 -7.94 14.16 26.67
CA ILE A 548 -8.04 14.87 25.41
C ILE A 548 -9.34 15.67 25.37
N HIS A 549 -9.19 16.98 25.16
CA HIS A 549 -10.31 17.93 25.17
C HIS A 549 -10.82 18.21 23.76
N LYS A 550 -9.94 18.15 22.75
CA LYS A 550 -10.27 18.41 21.35
C LYS A 550 -9.59 17.40 20.43
N VAL A 551 -10.30 16.96 19.39
CA VAL A 551 -9.76 16.12 18.31
C VAL A 551 -9.91 16.86 16.99
N LEU A 552 -8.82 17.39 16.44
CA LEU A 552 -8.76 18.05 15.15
C LEU A 552 -8.59 17.02 14.03
N GLN A 553 -9.56 16.90 13.15
CA GLN A 553 -9.55 15.95 12.03
C GLN A 553 -9.11 16.65 10.74
N VAL A 554 -7.95 16.24 10.20
CA VAL A 554 -7.30 16.86 9.04
C VAL A 554 -7.07 15.80 7.96
N GLY A 555 -7.06 16.22 6.70
CA GLY A 555 -6.88 15.31 5.56
C GLY A 555 -8.16 14.60 5.12
N GLY A 556 -8.26 14.36 3.81
CA GLY A 556 -9.47 13.84 3.17
C GLY A 556 -9.90 12.44 3.65
N GLY A 557 -8.96 11.64 4.15
CA GLY A 557 -9.26 10.32 4.71
C GLY A 557 -10.16 10.40 5.95
N CYS A 558 -10.10 11.51 6.71
CA CYS A 558 -11.00 11.75 7.84
C CYS A 558 -12.46 11.91 7.45
N ARG A 559 -12.79 12.07 6.16
CA ARG A 559 -14.18 12.16 5.71
C ARG A 559 -14.92 10.82 5.87
N MET A 560 -14.19 9.70 5.84
CA MET A 560 -14.76 8.34 5.87
C MET A 560 -15.53 8.08 7.18
N PRO A 561 -16.76 7.53 7.10
CA PRO A 561 -17.59 7.27 8.28
C PRO A 561 -16.91 6.39 9.34
N VAL A 562 -16.28 5.29 8.94
CA VAL A 562 -15.58 4.38 9.87
C VAL A 562 -14.43 5.06 10.63
N VAL A 563 -13.72 6.00 10.01
CA VAL A 563 -12.63 6.76 10.64
C VAL A 563 -13.21 7.75 11.66
N LYS A 564 -14.28 8.46 11.29
CA LYS A 564 -14.99 9.37 12.23
C LYS A 564 -15.55 8.62 13.43
N GLU A 565 -16.13 7.45 13.20
CA GLU A 565 -16.69 6.62 14.26
C GLU A 565 -15.60 6.08 15.18
N MET A 566 -14.47 5.61 14.62
CA MET A 566 -13.30 5.20 15.39
C MET A 566 -12.84 6.33 16.34
N LEU A 567 -12.65 7.54 15.82
CA LEU A 567 -12.21 8.69 16.63
C LEU A 567 -13.24 9.06 17.71
N LYS A 568 -14.54 9.10 17.36
CA LYS A 568 -15.62 9.37 18.33
C LYS A 568 -15.68 8.33 19.44
N ASN A 569 -15.52 7.06 19.11
CA ASN A 569 -15.54 5.97 20.07
C ASN A 569 -14.34 6.00 21.01
N MET A 570 -13.16 6.39 20.52
CA MET A 570 -11.96 6.54 21.33
C MET A 570 -12.01 7.78 22.24
N PHE A 571 -12.49 8.91 21.74
CA PHE A 571 -12.47 10.20 22.43
C PHE A 571 -13.87 10.75 22.71
N LYS A 572 -14.65 10.00 23.50
CA LYS A 572 -16.07 10.29 23.76
C LYS A 572 -16.35 11.64 24.42
N ASN A 573 -15.40 12.14 25.21
CA ASN A 573 -15.52 13.40 25.97
C ASN A 573 -14.89 14.59 25.24
N ALA A 574 -14.22 14.36 24.12
CA ALA A 574 -13.55 15.41 23.37
C ALA A 574 -14.52 16.10 22.41
N ASP A 575 -14.29 17.37 22.16
CA ASP A 575 -14.90 18.09 21.04
C ASP A 575 -14.26 17.61 19.72
N HIS A 576 -15.09 17.10 18.81
CA HIS A 576 -14.64 16.56 17.53
C HIS A 576 -14.73 17.63 16.46
N CYS A 577 -13.57 18.10 16.07
CA CYS A 577 -13.37 19.28 15.27
C CYS A 577 -13.09 18.87 13.82
N CYS A 578 -14.14 18.82 13.00
CA CYS A 578 -14.03 18.53 11.57
C CYS A 578 -14.32 19.81 10.78
N GLU A 579 -13.32 20.33 10.07
CA GLU A 579 -13.55 21.41 9.11
C GLU A 579 -14.37 20.92 7.92
N GLN A 580 -15.07 21.83 7.24
CA GLN A 580 -15.87 21.47 6.05
C GLN A 580 -14.97 21.00 4.87
N GLN A 581 -13.76 21.56 4.79
CA GLN A 581 -12.76 21.27 3.76
C GLN A 581 -11.43 20.89 4.43
N PRO A 582 -11.32 19.68 4.99
CA PRO A 582 -10.10 19.21 5.68
C PRO A 582 -8.87 19.15 4.77
N ASP A 583 -9.05 19.18 3.45
CA ASP A 583 -7.98 19.17 2.45
C ASP A 583 -7.38 20.57 2.18
N GLU A 584 -8.06 21.63 2.63
CA GLU A 584 -7.65 23.02 2.40
C GLU A 584 -7.11 23.69 3.68
N VAL A 585 -7.42 23.11 4.85
CA VAL A 585 -7.15 23.69 6.18
C VAL A 585 -5.67 23.95 6.44
N VAL A 586 -4.79 23.08 5.95
CA VAL A 586 -3.34 23.19 6.13
C VAL A 586 -2.79 24.41 5.38
N ALA A 587 -3.18 24.59 4.12
CA ALA A 587 -2.77 25.74 3.31
C ALA A 587 -3.31 27.06 3.89
N VAL A 588 -4.57 27.08 4.34
CA VAL A 588 -5.17 28.25 5.00
C VAL A 588 -4.42 28.62 6.26
N GLY A 589 -4.09 27.63 7.10
CA GLY A 589 -3.32 27.84 8.33
C GLY A 589 -1.93 28.39 8.09
N ALA A 590 -1.26 27.87 7.05
CA ALA A 590 0.02 28.37 6.60
C ALA A 590 -0.07 29.84 6.13
N ALA A 591 -1.13 30.21 5.40
CA ALA A 591 -1.33 31.58 4.93
C ALA A 591 -1.60 32.57 6.09
N ILE A 592 -2.37 32.14 7.10
CA ILE A 592 -2.57 32.92 8.34
C ILE A 592 -1.25 33.17 9.05
N TYR A 593 -0.40 32.14 9.17
CA TYR A 593 0.92 32.28 9.78
C TYR A 593 1.85 33.16 8.94
N ALA A 594 1.84 33.01 7.62
CA ALA A 594 2.62 33.84 6.70
C ALA A 594 2.25 35.32 6.86
N TYR A 595 0.96 35.64 6.99
CA TYR A 595 0.49 37.00 7.25
C TYR A 595 1.00 37.51 8.59
N HIS A 596 0.90 36.70 9.65
CA HIS A 596 1.39 37.08 10.97
C HIS A 596 2.90 37.40 10.97
N LEU A 597 3.71 36.56 10.32
CA LEU A 597 5.15 36.82 10.16
C LEU A 597 5.39 38.13 9.40
N ALA A 598 4.65 38.38 8.32
CA ALA A 598 4.76 39.62 7.56
C ALA A 598 4.36 40.86 8.37
N THR A 599 3.47 40.74 9.36
CA THR A 599 3.11 41.86 10.25
C THR A 599 4.13 42.16 11.34
N ILE A 600 5.02 41.20 11.66
CA ILE A 600 6.08 41.38 12.68
C ILE A 600 7.37 41.90 12.02
N ASP A 601 7.61 41.52 10.76
CA ASP A 601 8.78 41.94 9.98
C ASP A 601 8.68 43.38 9.40
N VAL A 602 7.56 44.09 9.62
CA VAL A 602 7.28 45.49 9.20
C VAL A 602 7.28 46.39 10.41
#